data_AF-A0A7R8X4F7-F1
#
_entry.id   AF-A0A7R8X4F7-F1
#
_cell.length_a   1.000
_cell.length_b   1.000
_cell.length_c   1.000
_cell.angle_alpha   90.00
_cell.angle_beta   90.00
_cell.angle_gamma   90.00
#
_symmetry.space_group_name_H-M   'P 1'
#
loop_
_entity.id
_entity.type
_entity.pdbx_description
1 polymer ?
#
loop_
_entity_poly.entity_id
_entity_poly.type
_entity_poly.pdbx_seq_one_letter_code
_entity_poly.pdbx_strand_id
1 'polypeptide(L)'
;MLELNGLSIEKLPEGAFGDVSFQEMWLRYNQVLASVHATALLPSKTRLVKLFLDYGNVNSFPFDILPEMTVLKELKMAFNSLTGVPVLHSTSLEILDLAYNQIQSLEEGAWYLPKLTTFRLVGNELMTLPEGMVSNMERLVSFECQINRLGPTLPKDLLNFASSTLNLINLAGNGISKLERGAITGNPLTCGCDLAWLVINEGLRFEVNGYCRDNEIRLRDLDPEDFLEPCP
;
A
#
# COMPACT_ATOMS: atom_id res chain seq x y z
N MET A 1 -0.53 -26.25 -1.23
CA MET A 1 0.04 -25.19 -0.39
C MET A 1 1.48 -25.56 -0.12
N LEU A 2 2.39 -24.59 -0.13
CA LEU A 2 3.80 -24.75 0.22
C LEU A 2 4.08 -23.86 1.44
N GLU A 3 4.61 -24.44 2.51
CA GLU A 3 5.00 -23.72 3.71
C GLU A 3 6.49 -23.90 3.96
N LEU A 4 7.23 -22.79 3.92
CA LEU A 4 8.67 -22.72 4.10
C LEU A 4 9.05 -21.61 5.10
N ASN A 5 8.22 -21.42 6.12
CA ASN A 5 8.40 -20.35 7.09
C ASN A 5 9.62 -20.61 8.00
N GLY A 6 10.44 -19.59 8.23
CA GLY A 6 11.54 -19.66 9.21
C GLY A 6 12.63 -20.68 8.89
N LEU A 7 12.80 -21.06 7.62
CA LEU A 7 13.78 -22.06 7.19
C LEU A 7 15.14 -21.47 6.80
N SER A 8 15.38 -20.19 7.12
CA SER A 8 16.60 -19.46 6.78
C SER A 8 16.96 -19.56 5.29
N ILE A 9 15.95 -19.50 4.42
CA ILE A 9 16.15 -19.51 2.96
C ILE A 9 16.83 -18.20 2.57
N GLU A 10 17.98 -18.27 1.91
CA GLU A 10 18.72 -17.07 1.48
C GLU A 10 18.18 -16.47 0.18
N LYS A 11 17.79 -17.33 -0.77
CA LYS A 11 17.29 -16.94 -2.10
C LYS A 11 16.28 -17.96 -2.60
N LEU A 12 15.34 -17.50 -3.40
CA LEU A 12 14.59 -18.39 -4.30
C LEU A 12 15.23 -18.31 -5.69
N PRO A 13 16.11 -19.24 -6.06
CA PRO A 13 16.78 -19.23 -7.35
C PRO A 13 15.84 -19.60 -8.50
N GLU A 14 16.34 -19.44 -9.73
CA GLU A 14 15.72 -20.02 -10.90
C GLU A 14 15.42 -21.52 -10.70
N GLY A 15 14.22 -21.95 -11.12
CA GLY A 15 13.82 -23.35 -11.06
C GLY A 15 13.67 -23.93 -9.65
N ALA A 16 13.58 -23.10 -8.60
CA ALA A 16 13.48 -23.53 -7.20
C ALA A 16 12.40 -24.61 -6.94
N PHE A 17 11.34 -24.64 -7.75
CA PHE A 17 10.22 -25.59 -7.62
C PHE A 17 10.05 -26.53 -8.81
N GLY A 18 10.97 -26.54 -9.78
CA GLY A 18 10.83 -27.32 -11.02
C GLY A 18 9.47 -27.06 -11.69
N ASP A 19 8.74 -28.13 -12.02
CA ASP A 19 7.39 -28.05 -12.62
C ASP A 19 6.25 -28.05 -11.58
N VAL A 20 6.58 -28.00 -10.28
CA VAL A 20 5.58 -28.07 -9.21
C VAL A 20 4.91 -26.71 -9.02
N SER A 21 3.59 -26.72 -9.00
CA SER A 21 2.77 -25.51 -8.85
C SER A 21 1.97 -25.50 -7.56
N PHE A 22 1.87 -24.33 -6.94
CA PHE A 22 1.21 -24.14 -5.65
C PHE A 22 0.11 -23.09 -5.74
N GLN A 23 -0.95 -23.30 -4.96
CA GLN A 23 -2.03 -22.33 -4.82
C GLN A 23 -1.72 -21.25 -3.78
N GLU A 24 -0.98 -21.60 -2.75
CA GLU A 24 -0.53 -20.68 -1.71
C GLU A 24 0.91 -21.04 -1.36
N MET A 25 1.75 -20.01 -1.21
CA MET A 25 3.16 -20.13 -0.85
C MET A 25 3.46 -19.20 0.33
N TRP A 26 3.87 -19.79 1.45
CA TRP A 26 4.17 -19.08 2.68
C TRP A 26 5.66 -19.22 2.97
N LEU A 27 6.40 -18.13 2.88
CA LEU A 27 7.84 -18.04 3.10
C LEU A 27 8.17 -16.98 4.16
N ARG A 28 7.29 -16.81 5.15
CA ARG A 28 7.44 -15.81 6.20
C ARG A 28 8.62 -16.13 7.12
N TYR A 29 9.13 -15.12 7.81
CA TYR A 29 10.16 -15.28 8.82
C TYR A 29 11.49 -15.83 8.28
N ASN A 30 11.72 -15.77 6.96
CA ASN A 30 13.01 -16.09 6.36
C ASN A 30 13.91 -14.85 6.40
N GLN A 31 14.52 -14.61 7.54
CA GLN A 31 15.30 -13.39 7.85
C GLN A 31 16.51 -13.16 6.94
N VAL A 32 16.96 -14.20 6.21
CA VAL A 32 18.09 -14.10 5.27
C VAL A 32 17.64 -14.12 3.81
N LEU A 33 16.34 -14.21 3.52
CA LEU A 33 15.81 -14.23 2.15
C LEU A 33 16.01 -12.88 1.50
N ALA A 34 17.06 -12.75 0.70
CA ALA A 34 17.45 -11.50 0.06
C ALA A 34 16.69 -11.25 -1.24
N SER A 35 16.45 -12.30 -2.04
CA SER A 35 15.86 -12.15 -3.36
C SER A 35 15.02 -13.35 -3.82
N VAL A 36 14.05 -13.04 -4.68
CA VAL A 36 13.25 -14.01 -5.43
C VAL A 36 13.57 -13.84 -6.91
N HIS A 37 13.92 -14.92 -7.60
CA HIS A 37 14.16 -14.88 -9.04
C HIS A 37 12.83 -14.85 -9.82
N ALA A 38 12.77 -14.12 -10.94
CA ALA A 38 11.57 -13.99 -11.77
C ALA A 38 10.97 -15.35 -12.18
N THR A 39 11.83 -16.30 -12.55
CA THR A 39 11.40 -17.62 -12.99
C THR A 39 11.05 -18.59 -11.85
N ALA A 40 11.37 -18.25 -10.59
CA ALA A 40 11.08 -19.12 -9.45
C ALA A 40 9.57 -19.34 -9.29
N LEU A 41 8.75 -18.33 -9.62
CA LEU A 41 7.30 -18.39 -9.42
C LEU A 41 6.51 -18.79 -10.67
N LEU A 42 7.16 -18.87 -11.84
CA LEU A 42 6.53 -19.19 -13.12
C LEU A 42 5.69 -20.48 -13.13
N PRO A 43 6.13 -21.60 -12.50
CA PRO A 43 5.33 -22.82 -12.46
C PRO A 43 3.96 -22.60 -11.82
N SER A 44 3.83 -21.63 -10.92
CA SER A 44 2.60 -21.33 -10.19
C SER A 44 1.79 -20.18 -10.78
N LYS A 45 2.16 -19.60 -11.93
CA LYS A 45 1.57 -18.34 -12.43
C LYS A 45 0.04 -18.35 -12.65
N THR A 46 -0.52 -19.52 -12.97
CA THR A 46 -1.97 -19.71 -13.18
C THR A 46 -2.69 -20.29 -11.96
N ARG A 47 -1.98 -20.55 -10.85
CA ARG A 47 -2.54 -21.20 -9.65
C ARG A 47 -2.30 -20.44 -8.36
N LEU A 48 -1.24 -19.64 -8.27
CA LEU A 48 -0.84 -18.96 -7.05
C LEU A 48 -1.82 -17.84 -6.71
N VAL A 49 -2.60 -18.04 -5.67
CA VAL A 49 -3.58 -17.08 -5.14
C VAL A 49 -2.98 -16.20 -4.06
N LYS A 50 -2.07 -16.75 -3.24
CA LYS A 50 -1.45 -16.02 -2.13
C LYS A 50 0.06 -16.28 -2.06
N LEU A 51 0.82 -15.19 -1.98
CA LEU A 51 2.26 -15.22 -1.77
C LEU A 51 2.61 -14.36 -0.55
N PHE A 52 3.18 -15.01 0.46
CA PHE A 52 3.53 -14.37 1.72
C PHE A 52 5.02 -14.48 1.98
N LEU A 53 5.69 -13.34 2.03
CA LEU A 53 7.13 -13.15 2.21
C LEU A 53 7.43 -12.24 3.43
N ASP A 54 6.45 -12.08 4.32
CA ASP A 54 6.54 -11.18 5.47
C ASP A 54 7.69 -11.54 6.43
N TYR A 55 8.25 -10.54 7.12
CA TYR A 55 9.30 -10.71 8.13
C TYR A 55 10.57 -11.39 7.58
N GLY A 56 11.13 -10.83 6.52
CA GLY A 56 12.34 -11.32 5.86
C GLY A 56 13.42 -10.26 5.72
N ASN A 57 14.24 -10.39 4.68
CA ASN A 57 15.20 -9.37 4.27
C ASN A 57 15.15 -9.18 2.74
N VAL A 58 13.97 -9.34 2.14
CA VAL A 58 13.79 -9.26 0.71
C VAL A 58 14.10 -7.83 0.28
N ASN A 59 15.15 -7.66 -0.52
CA ASN A 59 15.57 -6.39 -1.09
C ASN A 59 15.40 -6.35 -2.61
N SER A 60 15.06 -7.48 -3.23
CA SER A 60 14.79 -7.58 -4.66
C SER A 60 13.67 -8.60 -4.93
N PHE A 61 12.62 -8.15 -5.63
CA PHE A 61 11.49 -8.97 -6.04
C PHE A 61 11.12 -8.68 -7.50
N PRO A 62 10.78 -9.70 -8.30
CA PRO A 62 10.53 -9.56 -9.73
C PRO A 62 9.09 -9.12 -9.98
N PHE A 63 8.79 -7.83 -9.74
CA PHE A 63 7.44 -7.27 -9.91
C PHE A 63 6.91 -7.37 -11.36
N ASP A 64 7.80 -7.50 -12.34
CA ASP A 64 7.50 -7.70 -13.76
C ASP A 64 6.76 -9.01 -14.06
N ILE A 65 6.74 -9.97 -13.11
CA ILE A 65 5.95 -11.21 -13.23
C ILE A 65 4.45 -11.01 -12.94
N LEU A 66 4.07 -9.93 -12.26
CA LEU A 66 2.68 -9.72 -11.81
C LEU A 66 1.63 -9.70 -12.93
N PRO A 67 1.91 -9.22 -14.16
CA PRO A 67 0.99 -9.35 -15.28
C PRO A 67 0.68 -10.80 -15.68
N GLU A 68 1.62 -11.73 -15.48
CA GLU A 68 1.41 -13.17 -15.74
C GLU A 68 0.66 -13.89 -14.62
N MET A 69 0.66 -13.31 -13.42
CA MET A 69 0.04 -13.84 -12.20
C MET A 69 -1.47 -13.61 -12.19
N THR A 70 -2.18 -14.16 -13.16
CA THR A 70 -3.62 -13.89 -13.45
C THR A 70 -4.60 -14.27 -12.34
N VAL A 71 -4.16 -14.98 -11.31
CA VAL A 71 -5.00 -15.41 -10.17
C VAL A 71 -4.46 -15.01 -8.80
N LEU A 72 -3.32 -14.29 -8.74
CA LEU A 72 -2.72 -13.83 -7.48
C LEU A 72 -3.57 -12.71 -6.88
N LYS A 73 -4.14 -12.97 -5.71
CA LYS A 73 -5.00 -12.03 -4.98
C LYS A 73 -4.25 -11.31 -3.86
N GLU A 74 -3.35 -11.99 -3.17
CA GLU A 74 -2.63 -11.43 -2.03
C GLU A 74 -1.12 -11.56 -2.22
N LEU A 75 -0.44 -10.41 -2.21
CA LEU A 75 1.01 -10.32 -2.10
C LEU A 75 1.35 -9.56 -0.82
N LYS A 76 1.93 -10.27 0.16
CA LYS A 76 2.36 -9.65 1.42
C LYS A 76 3.86 -9.81 1.58
N MET A 77 4.53 -8.67 1.74
CA MET A 77 5.97 -8.54 1.86
C MET A 77 6.32 -7.52 2.94
N ALA A 78 5.50 -7.44 3.99
CA ALA A 78 5.75 -6.51 5.08
C ALA A 78 7.01 -6.90 5.86
N PHE A 79 7.67 -5.93 6.51
CA PHE A 79 8.90 -6.17 7.29
C PHE A 79 10.01 -6.83 6.44
N ASN A 80 10.41 -6.14 5.37
CA ASN A 80 11.51 -6.52 4.47
C ASN A 80 12.43 -5.30 4.23
N SER A 81 13.29 -5.37 3.23
CA SER A 81 14.32 -4.36 2.94
C SER A 81 14.21 -3.80 1.52
N LEU A 82 12.98 -3.72 0.97
CA LEU A 82 12.75 -3.10 -0.34
C LEU A 82 13.03 -1.59 -0.26
N THR A 83 13.74 -1.04 -1.25
CA THR A 83 14.08 0.39 -1.31
C THR A 83 13.30 1.17 -2.37
N GLY A 84 12.66 0.48 -3.30
CA GLY A 84 11.85 1.08 -4.36
C GLY A 84 10.84 0.07 -4.92
N VAL A 85 9.81 0.59 -5.58
CA VAL A 85 8.77 -0.22 -6.25
C VAL A 85 8.58 0.31 -7.67
N PRO A 86 8.72 -0.54 -8.70
CA PRO A 86 8.47 -0.13 -10.07
C PRO A 86 6.98 0.09 -10.32
N VAL A 87 6.63 0.60 -11.50
CA VAL A 87 5.22 0.67 -11.90
C VAL A 87 4.61 -0.74 -11.91
N LEU A 88 3.55 -0.93 -11.13
CA LEU A 88 2.90 -2.24 -10.98
C LEU A 88 1.72 -2.39 -11.93
N HIS A 89 1.68 -3.56 -12.58
CA HIS A 89 0.58 -4.00 -13.42
C HIS A 89 0.08 -5.38 -12.94
N SER A 90 -1.16 -5.45 -12.47
CA SER A 90 -1.80 -6.72 -12.11
C SER A 90 -3.31 -6.64 -12.32
N THR A 91 -3.87 -7.67 -12.95
CA THR A 91 -5.33 -7.77 -13.21
C THR A 91 -6.07 -8.59 -12.15
N SER A 92 -5.36 -9.06 -11.14
CA SER A 92 -5.81 -10.06 -10.16
C SER A 92 -5.64 -9.62 -8.72
N LEU A 93 -4.62 -8.77 -8.43
CA LEU A 93 -4.25 -8.42 -7.06
C LEU A 93 -5.36 -7.64 -6.36
N GLU A 94 -5.72 -8.11 -5.17
CA GLU A 94 -6.75 -7.54 -4.29
C GLU A 94 -6.11 -6.91 -3.04
N ILE A 95 -4.99 -7.47 -2.55
CA ILE A 95 -4.23 -6.97 -1.40
C ILE A 95 -2.74 -6.91 -1.74
N LEU A 96 -2.15 -5.73 -1.55
CA LEU A 96 -0.71 -5.50 -1.61
C LEU A 96 -0.23 -4.90 -0.28
N ASP A 97 0.58 -5.66 0.44
CA ASP A 97 1.17 -5.21 1.71
C ASP A 97 2.70 -5.11 1.59
N LEU A 98 3.19 -3.87 1.59
CA LEU A 98 4.60 -3.50 1.54
C LEU A 98 5.01 -2.69 2.79
N ALA A 99 4.24 -2.79 3.88
CA ALA A 99 4.50 -2.05 5.10
C ALA A 99 5.87 -2.40 5.72
N TYR A 100 6.47 -1.44 6.42
CA TYR A 100 7.73 -1.61 7.16
C TYR A 100 8.86 -2.14 6.25
N ASN A 101 9.04 -1.50 5.11
CA ASN A 101 10.21 -1.65 4.25
C ASN A 101 11.07 -0.36 4.35
N GLN A 102 12.00 -0.17 3.42
CA GLN A 102 12.85 1.03 3.32
C GLN A 102 12.54 1.79 2.03
N ILE A 103 11.29 1.74 1.57
CA ILE A 103 10.90 2.25 0.25
C ILE A 103 11.01 3.78 0.26
N GLN A 104 11.91 4.32 -0.56
CA GLN A 104 12.16 5.76 -0.69
C GLN A 104 11.40 6.38 -1.85
N SER A 105 11.10 5.59 -2.88
CA SER A 105 10.37 6.04 -4.06
C SER A 105 9.49 4.94 -4.66
N LEU A 106 8.39 5.39 -5.26
CA LEU A 106 7.57 4.62 -6.18
C LEU A 106 7.84 5.17 -7.58
N GLU A 107 7.98 4.30 -8.58
CA GLU A 107 8.25 4.75 -9.94
C GLU A 107 7.06 5.53 -10.53
N GLU A 108 7.39 6.65 -11.19
CA GLU A 108 6.43 7.48 -11.90
C GLU A 108 5.85 6.74 -13.11
N GLY A 109 4.53 6.73 -13.26
CA GLY A 109 3.87 6.10 -14.40
C GLY A 109 2.45 5.65 -14.12
N ALA A 110 1.86 4.96 -15.09
CA ALA A 110 0.49 4.49 -15.03
C ALA A 110 0.39 3.13 -14.32
N TRP A 111 0.27 3.16 -13.00
CA TRP A 111 -0.03 1.98 -12.20
C TRP A 111 -1.40 1.41 -12.62
N TYR A 112 -1.52 0.09 -12.75
CA TYR A 112 -2.74 -0.56 -13.20
C TYR A 112 -3.08 -1.77 -12.31
N LEU A 113 -3.94 -1.53 -11.32
CA LEU A 113 -4.34 -2.51 -10.30
C LEU A 113 -5.87 -2.44 -10.06
N PRO A 114 -6.71 -2.70 -11.08
CA PRO A 114 -8.15 -2.41 -11.05
C PRO A 114 -8.94 -3.24 -10.01
N LYS A 115 -8.35 -4.31 -9.47
CA LYS A 115 -8.95 -5.13 -8.42
C LYS A 115 -8.43 -4.86 -7.02
N LEU A 116 -7.43 -3.99 -6.88
CA LEU A 116 -6.81 -3.73 -5.60
C LEU A 116 -7.82 -3.08 -4.67
N THR A 117 -7.96 -3.65 -3.49
CA THR A 117 -8.86 -3.17 -2.43
C THR A 117 -8.09 -2.60 -1.25
N THR A 118 -6.89 -3.13 -0.98
CA THR A 118 -6.04 -2.72 0.14
C THR A 118 -4.62 -2.55 -0.35
N PHE A 119 -4.05 -1.36 -0.11
CA PHE A 119 -2.66 -1.07 -0.38
C PHE A 119 -2.00 -0.45 0.85
N ARG A 120 -1.02 -1.17 1.41
CA ARG A 120 -0.30 -0.77 2.62
C ARG A 120 1.15 -0.44 2.30
N LEU A 121 1.53 0.80 2.60
CA LEU A 121 2.88 1.36 2.50
C LEU A 121 3.34 1.96 3.85
N VAL A 122 2.65 1.62 4.94
CA VAL A 122 2.92 2.07 6.31
C VAL A 122 4.39 1.90 6.68
N GLY A 123 5.01 2.87 7.35
CA GLY A 123 6.35 2.69 7.91
C GLY A 123 7.44 2.55 6.85
N ASN A 124 7.42 3.38 5.81
CA ASN A 124 8.46 3.46 4.78
C ASN A 124 9.16 4.83 4.81
N GLU A 125 9.95 5.16 3.78
CA GLU A 125 10.71 6.41 3.67
C GLU A 125 10.22 7.29 2.51
N LEU A 126 8.96 7.12 2.07
CA LEU A 126 8.40 7.82 0.92
C LEU A 126 8.32 9.32 1.16
N MET A 127 8.89 10.11 0.25
CA MET A 127 8.81 11.58 0.29
C MET A 127 7.67 12.13 -0.58
N THR A 128 7.32 11.43 -1.64
CA THR A 128 6.24 11.77 -2.58
C THR A 128 5.50 10.52 -3.03
N LEU A 129 4.34 10.71 -3.63
CA LEU A 129 3.60 9.68 -4.35
C LEU A 129 3.47 10.10 -5.82
N PRO A 130 3.52 9.17 -6.79
CA PRO A 130 3.32 9.49 -8.20
C PRO A 130 1.95 10.11 -8.47
N GLU A 131 1.88 11.07 -9.38
CA GLU A 131 0.60 11.64 -9.83
C GLU A 131 -0.16 10.59 -10.65
N GLY A 132 -1.46 10.41 -10.39
CA GLY A 132 -2.25 9.43 -11.12
C GLY A 132 -2.08 7.98 -10.62
N MET A 133 -1.24 7.71 -9.61
CA MET A 133 -0.94 6.34 -9.15
C MET A 133 -2.20 5.56 -8.80
N VAL A 134 -3.16 6.20 -8.12
CA VAL A 134 -4.39 5.55 -7.66
C VAL A 134 -5.51 5.61 -8.70
N SER A 135 -5.30 6.30 -9.82
CA SER A 135 -6.34 6.58 -10.82
C SER A 135 -6.90 5.31 -11.49
N ASN A 136 -6.10 4.23 -11.60
CA ASN A 136 -6.56 2.93 -12.13
C ASN A 136 -6.74 1.86 -11.03
N MET A 137 -6.96 2.28 -9.79
CA MET A 137 -7.29 1.39 -8.66
C MET A 137 -8.78 1.50 -8.32
N GLU A 138 -9.64 1.14 -9.28
CA GLU A 138 -11.11 1.37 -9.25
C GLU A 138 -11.85 0.76 -8.06
N ARG A 139 -11.22 -0.18 -7.35
CA ARG A 139 -11.78 -0.88 -6.19
C ARG A 139 -11.04 -0.60 -4.90
N LEU A 140 -10.12 0.36 -4.88
CA LEU A 140 -9.33 0.66 -3.70
C LEU A 140 -10.24 1.16 -2.59
N VAL A 141 -10.27 0.46 -1.46
CA VAL A 141 -11.08 0.78 -0.28
C VAL A 141 -10.20 1.31 0.84
N SER A 142 -8.99 0.76 0.98
CA SER A 142 -8.03 1.12 2.03
C SER A 142 -6.67 1.49 1.43
N PHE A 143 -6.21 2.70 1.71
CA PHE A 143 -4.86 3.17 1.41
C PHE A 143 -4.16 3.63 2.69
N GLU A 144 -3.16 2.88 3.12
CA GLU A 144 -2.45 3.13 4.37
C GLU A 144 -1.01 3.51 4.07
N CYS A 145 -0.64 4.76 4.32
CA CYS A 145 0.67 5.32 4.04
C CYS A 145 1.20 6.15 5.22
N GLN A 146 0.71 5.87 6.43
CA GLN A 146 1.17 6.52 7.66
C GLN A 146 2.62 6.16 7.99
N ILE A 147 3.29 7.01 8.77
CA ILE A 147 4.69 6.84 9.16
C ILE A 147 5.58 6.76 7.92
N ASN A 148 5.54 7.82 7.12
CA ASN A 148 6.39 8.04 5.95
C ASN A 148 6.98 9.47 6.05
N ARG A 149 7.47 10.02 4.94
CA ARG A 149 8.00 11.38 4.86
C ARG A 149 7.26 12.21 3.80
N LEU A 150 6.00 11.87 3.51
CA LEU A 150 5.21 12.50 2.44
C LEU A 150 5.03 13.98 2.74
N GLY A 151 5.36 14.84 1.78
CA GLY A 151 5.14 16.28 1.91
C GLY A 151 5.98 17.11 0.95
N PRO A 152 5.74 18.43 0.90
CA PRO A 152 4.74 19.17 1.68
C PRO A 152 3.29 19.01 1.17
N THR A 153 3.11 18.54 -0.06
CA THR A 153 1.81 18.40 -0.75
C THR A 153 1.55 16.94 -1.16
N LEU A 154 0.30 16.62 -1.48
CA LEU A 154 -0.14 15.31 -1.99
C LEU A 154 -0.52 15.39 -3.47
N PRO A 155 -0.52 14.25 -4.20
CA PRO A 155 -1.11 14.18 -5.53
C PRO A 155 -2.59 14.56 -5.53
N LYS A 156 -3.03 15.23 -6.60
CA LYS A 156 -4.40 15.78 -6.69
C LYS A 156 -5.47 14.71 -6.72
N ASP A 157 -5.18 13.58 -7.36
CA ASP A 157 -6.10 12.46 -7.53
C ASP A 157 -6.26 11.62 -6.26
N LEU A 158 -5.28 11.68 -5.34
CA LEU A 158 -5.29 10.86 -4.13
C LEU A 158 -6.49 11.11 -3.22
N LEU A 159 -6.90 12.38 -3.11
CA LEU A 159 -8.00 12.80 -2.22
C LEU A 159 -9.31 13.07 -2.98
N ASN A 160 -9.35 12.86 -4.30
CA ASN A 160 -10.57 13.02 -5.08
C ASN A 160 -11.52 11.82 -4.89
N PHE A 161 -12.30 11.85 -3.80
CA PHE A 161 -13.21 10.75 -3.45
C PHE A 161 -14.46 10.67 -4.32
N ALA A 162 -14.82 11.73 -5.04
CA ALA A 162 -16.00 11.73 -5.91
C ALA A 162 -15.92 10.67 -7.03
N SER A 163 -14.72 10.22 -7.37
CA SER A 163 -14.45 9.21 -8.40
C SER A 163 -13.75 7.96 -7.87
N SER A 164 -13.71 7.75 -6.54
CA SER A 164 -13.02 6.60 -5.94
C SER A 164 -13.93 5.80 -5.01
N THR A 165 -13.54 4.56 -4.74
CA THR A 165 -14.18 3.67 -3.73
C THR A 165 -13.50 3.75 -2.36
N LEU A 166 -12.58 4.70 -2.20
CA LEU A 166 -11.68 4.78 -1.05
C LEU A 166 -12.45 5.18 0.19
N ASN A 167 -12.53 4.31 1.19
CA ASN A 167 -13.24 4.56 2.45
C ASN A 167 -12.30 4.77 3.64
N LEU A 168 -11.04 4.35 3.52
CA LEU A 168 -10.01 4.55 4.52
C LEU A 168 -8.77 5.09 3.82
N ILE A 169 -8.28 6.22 4.31
CA ILE A 169 -6.97 6.74 3.96
C ILE A 169 -6.24 7.15 5.24
N ASN A 170 -5.08 6.56 5.50
CA ASN A 170 -4.28 6.92 6.66
C ASN A 170 -2.94 7.51 6.21
N LEU A 171 -2.74 8.81 6.48
CA LEU A 171 -1.52 9.55 6.15
C LEU A 171 -0.83 10.11 7.41
N ALA A 172 -1.15 9.58 8.60
CA ALA A 172 -0.61 10.10 9.85
C ALA A 172 0.93 9.98 9.90
N GLY A 173 1.61 10.83 10.67
CA GLY A 173 3.09 10.75 10.78
C GLY A 173 3.82 10.98 9.45
N ASN A 174 3.31 11.89 8.62
CA ASN A 174 3.96 12.40 7.41
C ASN A 174 4.32 13.90 7.59
N GLY A 175 4.94 14.51 6.58
CA GLY A 175 5.31 15.94 6.54
C GLY A 175 4.34 16.81 5.73
N ILE A 176 3.07 16.41 5.62
CA ILE A 176 2.06 17.12 4.83
C ILE A 176 1.74 18.44 5.56
N SER A 177 1.99 19.55 4.88
CA SER A 177 1.79 20.91 5.41
C SER A 177 0.87 21.75 4.54
N LYS A 178 0.45 21.22 3.39
CA LYS A 178 -0.48 21.88 2.48
C LYS A 178 -1.33 20.89 1.71
N LEU A 179 -2.62 21.17 1.63
CA LEU A 179 -3.60 20.50 0.79
C LEU A 179 -4.07 21.44 -0.32
N GLU A 180 -4.40 20.85 -1.47
CA GLU A 180 -5.04 21.62 -2.53
C GLU A 180 -6.48 22.00 -2.17
N ARG A 181 -6.95 23.11 -2.76
CA ARG A 181 -8.31 23.58 -2.51
C ARG A 181 -9.32 22.56 -3.03
N GLY A 182 -10.19 22.08 -2.15
CA GLY A 182 -11.15 21.04 -2.50
C GLY A 182 -10.54 19.63 -2.55
N ALA A 183 -9.36 19.44 -1.95
CA ALA A 183 -8.71 18.13 -1.91
C ALA A 183 -9.65 17.03 -1.39
N ILE A 184 -10.55 17.29 -0.44
CA ILE A 184 -11.40 16.28 0.18
C ILE A 184 -12.85 16.34 -0.34
N THR A 185 -13.05 16.55 -1.65
CA THR A 185 -14.40 16.54 -2.23
C THR A 185 -15.00 15.14 -2.28
N GLY A 186 -16.27 15.00 -1.88
CA GLY A 186 -16.96 13.71 -1.85
C GLY A 186 -16.56 12.81 -0.68
N ASN A 187 -16.00 13.39 0.39
CA ASN A 187 -15.44 12.72 1.56
C ASN A 187 -16.30 11.57 2.13
N PRO A 188 -15.85 10.31 2.02
CA PRO A 188 -16.52 9.14 2.59
C PRO A 188 -15.96 8.75 3.97
N LEU A 189 -14.99 9.51 4.50
CA LEU A 189 -14.28 9.17 5.72
C LEU A 189 -15.09 9.54 6.96
N THR A 190 -15.04 8.70 8.00
CA THR A 190 -15.71 8.93 9.28
C THR A 190 -14.93 9.93 10.15
N CYS A 191 -15.55 10.56 11.15
CA CYS A 191 -14.85 11.43 12.12
C CYS A 191 -14.02 10.62 13.13
N GLY A 192 -13.26 9.64 12.65
CA GLY A 192 -12.41 8.77 13.45
C GLY A 192 -11.01 8.70 12.87
N CYS A 193 -10.40 7.53 12.99
CA CYS A 193 -9.01 7.32 12.62
C CYS A 193 -8.68 7.56 11.14
N ASP A 194 -9.67 7.43 10.27
CA ASP A 194 -9.55 7.72 8.84
C ASP A 194 -9.21 9.21 8.56
N LEU A 195 -9.55 10.11 9.47
CA LEU A 195 -9.31 11.55 9.37
C LEU A 195 -8.31 12.09 10.39
N ALA A 196 -7.80 11.26 11.30
CA ALA A 196 -6.87 11.67 12.35
C ALA A 196 -5.66 12.44 11.77
N TRP A 197 -5.11 11.97 10.65
CA TRP A 197 -4.00 12.63 9.97
C TRP A 197 -4.31 14.06 9.54
N LEU A 198 -5.54 14.38 9.15
CA LEU A 198 -5.95 15.73 8.73
C LEU A 198 -6.03 16.67 9.94
N VAL A 199 -6.42 16.14 11.09
CA VAL A 199 -6.66 16.92 12.32
C VAL A 199 -5.35 17.15 13.10
N ILE A 200 -4.52 16.11 13.19
CA ILE A 200 -3.24 16.11 13.92
C ILE A 200 -2.19 16.99 13.23
N ASN A 201 -2.21 17.10 11.90
CA ASN A 201 -1.33 18.03 11.20
C ASN A 201 -1.84 19.47 11.37
N GLU A 202 -1.04 20.32 12.03
CA GLU A 202 -1.41 21.71 12.29
C GLU A 202 -1.80 22.44 10.98
N GLY A 203 -2.95 23.12 11.02
CA GLY A 203 -3.41 23.96 9.90
C GLY A 203 -4.22 23.22 8.82
N LEU A 204 -3.97 21.93 8.57
CA LEU A 204 -4.56 21.25 7.40
C LEU A 204 -6.09 21.19 7.43
N ARG A 205 -6.69 20.94 8.59
CA ARG A 205 -8.16 20.95 8.75
C ARG A 205 -8.82 22.29 8.39
N PHE A 206 -8.07 23.40 8.41
CA PHE A 206 -8.55 24.72 8.01
C PHE A 206 -8.37 24.99 6.51
N GLU A 207 -7.56 24.20 5.80
CA GLU A 207 -7.36 24.33 4.36
C GLU A 207 -8.46 23.65 3.54
N VAL A 208 -9.26 22.80 4.19
CA VAL A 208 -10.33 22.03 3.57
C VAL A 208 -11.70 22.48 4.08
N ASN A 209 -12.68 22.48 3.17
CA ASN A 209 -14.09 22.68 3.51
C ASN A 209 -14.82 21.36 3.35
N GLY A 210 -15.54 20.92 4.38
CA GLY A 210 -16.29 19.67 4.34
C GLY A 210 -16.78 19.23 5.70
N TYR A 211 -17.49 18.10 5.69
CA TYR A 211 -17.96 17.36 6.86
C TYR A 211 -17.35 15.97 6.80
N CYS A 212 -17.25 15.28 7.94
CA CYS A 212 -17.08 13.82 7.88
C CYS A 212 -18.38 13.17 7.36
N ARG A 213 -18.30 11.89 6.99
CA ARG A 213 -19.40 11.10 6.44
C ARG A 213 -20.68 11.10 7.28
N ASP A 214 -20.57 11.20 8.60
CA ASP A 214 -21.74 11.26 9.49
C ASP A 214 -22.51 12.60 9.37
N ASN A 215 -21.99 13.55 8.59
CA ASN A 215 -22.60 14.84 8.25
C ASN A 215 -22.91 15.78 9.43
N GLU A 216 -22.51 15.40 10.65
CA GLU A 216 -22.81 16.20 11.85
C GLU A 216 -21.68 17.16 12.24
N ILE A 217 -20.42 16.85 11.88
CA ILE A 217 -19.24 17.62 12.33
C ILE A 217 -18.44 18.13 11.13
N ARG A 218 -18.12 19.43 11.14
CA ARG A 218 -17.24 20.04 10.13
C ARG A 218 -15.80 19.65 10.41
N LEU A 219 -15.02 19.42 9.36
CA LEU A 219 -13.60 19.06 9.48
C LEU A 219 -12.80 20.07 10.32
N ARG A 220 -13.10 21.37 10.18
CA ARG A 220 -12.46 22.46 10.96
C ARG A 220 -12.85 22.50 12.44
N ASP A 221 -13.96 21.87 12.81
CA ASP A 221 -14.50 21.86 14.18
C ASP A 221 -14.05 20.59 14.94
N LEU A 222 -13.28 19.69 14.31
CA LEU A 222 -12.68 18.53 14.96
C LEU A 222 -11.58 18.95 15.94
N ASP A 223 -11.64 18.41 17.16
CA ASP A 223 -10.65 18.65 18.21
C ASP A 223 -9.47 17.67 18.03
N PRO A 224 -8.22 18.15 17.85
CA PRO A 224 -7.05 17.28 17.80
C PRO A 224 -6.89 16.35 19.01
N GLU A 225 -7.37 16.76 20.18
CA GLU A 225 -7.27 15.97 21.42
C GLU A 225 -8.03 14.64 21.32
N ASP A 226 -9.12 14.59 20.52
CA ASP A 226 -9.91 13.37 20.28
C ASP A 226 -9.14 12.31 19.47
N PHE A 227 -8.02 12.68 18.86
CA PHE A 227 -7.22 11.83 17.98
C PHE A 227 -5.81 11.56 18.53
N LEU A 228 -5.55 11.90 19.80
CA LEU A 228 -4.26 11.67 20.45
C LEU A 228 -4.01 10.21 20.85
N GLU A 229 -5.07 9.40 21.00
CA GLU A 229 -4.89 7.95 21.13
C GLU A 229 -4.46 7.36 19.78
N PRO A 230 -3.50 6.41 19.77
CA PRO A 230 -2.99 5.86 18.53
C PRO A 230 -4.12 5.15 17.79
N CYS A 231 -4.49 5.74 16.65
CA CYS A 231 -5.32 5.07 15.67
C CYS A 231 -4.63 3.79 15.21
N PRO A 232 -5.35 2.65 15.22
CA PRO A 232 -4.78 1.34 14.93
C PRO A 232 -4.18 1.23 13.52
#